data_AF-A0A3G2E6F7-F1
#
_entry.id   AF-A0A3G2E6F7-F1
#
_cell.length_a   1.000
_cell.length_b   1.000
_cell.length_c   1.000
_cell.angle_alpha   90.00
_cell.angle_beta   90.00
_cell.angle_gamma   90.00
#
_symmetry.space_group_name_H-M   'P 1'
#
loop_
_entity.id
_entity.type
_entity.pdbx_description
1 polymer ?
#
loop_
_entity_poly.entity_id
_entity_poly.type
_entity_poly.pdbx_seq_one_letter_code
_entity_poly.pdbx_strand_id
1 'polypeptide(L)'
;MSAACLSASAAEAVAVDAQQRASLLEFYAQQYPGEPATRTVFESVPVVGGRGREVVGSVETPPYRGHGALCRTQRTKFVLHGEGKQARWQEAGMEYYAWLDRGTCRAVAEPVRMLQRVPDVELEGVLLYQKPLLERARLLMAGNTACAPLRALKFTLAAVDVGAAAPRAEERYALVFKSDRDSYTRVWLRKSGAQYDAWNVTCPPVL
;
A
#
# COMPACT_ATOMS: atom_id res chain seq x y z
N MET A 1 31.68 17.43 -14.11
CA MET A 1 30.26 17.83 -14.01
C MET A 1 29.47 16.59 -13.63
N SER A 2 29.25 16.37 -12.33
CA SER A 2 28.51 15.20 -11.85
C SER A 2 27.05 15.58 -11.64
N ALA A 3 26.16 14.88 -12.34
CA ALA A 3 24.72 15.02 -12.23
C ALA A 3 24.25 14.51 -10.86
N ALA A 4 23.60 15.38 -10.08
CA ALA A 4 22.89 15.02 -8.88
C ALA A 4 21.64 14.19 -9.26
N CYS A 5 21.59 12.94 -8.84
CA CYS A 5 20.36 12.14 -8.87
C CYS A 5 19.40 12.70 -7.82
N LEU A 6 18.30 13.30 -8.27
CA LEU A 6 17.19 13.71 -7.43
C LEU A 6 16.44 12.45 -6.96
N SER A 7 16.65 12.07 -5.71
CA SER A 7 15.84 11.05 -5.03
C SER A 7 14.43 11.59 -4.82
N ALA A 8 13.44 10.98 -5.48
CA ALA A 8 12.03 11.33 -5.35
C ALA A 8 11.45 10.76 -4.04
N SER A 9 11.56 11.60 -3.00
CA SER A 9 10.65 11.82 -1.87
C SER A 9 9.89 10.63 -1.26
N ALA A 10 10.25 10.34 0.00
CA ALA A 10 9.27 9.98 1.02
C ALA A 10 8.09 10.96 0.96
N ALA A 11 6.84 10.46 1.06
CA ALA A 11 5.67 11.30 1.19
C ALA A 11 5.87 12.30 2.34
N GLU A 12 6.20 13.55 2.01
CA GLU A 12 6.23 14.64 2.97
C GLU A 12 4.80 14.81 3.49
N ALA A 13 4.60 14.49 4.77
CA ALA A 13 3.38 14.81 5.47
C ALA A 13 3.21 16.33 5.40
N VAL A 14 2.35 16.80 4.49
CA VAL A 14 2.07 18.22 4.34
C VAL A 14 1.41 18.72 5.61
N ALA A 15 1.81 19.91 6.06
CA ALA A 15 1.04 20.69 7.01
C ALA A 15 -0.26 21.13 6.31
N VAL A 16 -1.22 20.21 6.24
CA VAL A 16 -2.56 20.48 5.69
C VAL A 16 -3.31 21.32 6.70
N ASP A 17 -3.86 22.44 6.23
CA ASP A 17 -4.63 23.34 7.10
C ASP A 17 -5.98 22.71 7.50
N ALA A 18 -6.57 23.21 8.58
CA ALA A 18 -7.85 22.69 9.08
C ALA A 18 -8.99 22.85 8.05
N GLN A 19 -8.88 23.84 7.15
CA GLN A 19 -9.88 24.16 6.13
C GLN A 19 -9.91 23.11 5.01
N GLN A 20 -8.75 22.64 4.56
CA GLN A 20 -8.61 21.57 3.57
C GLN A 20 -9.15 20.25 4.11
N ARG A 21 -8.92 19.96 5.41
CA ARG A 21 -9.51 18.79 6.05
C ARG A 21 -11.03 18.88 6.14
N ALA A 22 -11.56 20.03 6.55
CA ALA A 22 -13.00 20.25 6.63
C ALA A 22 -13.66 20.16 5.25
N SER A 23 -13.08 20.77 4.22
CA SER A 23 -13.64 20.73 2.86
C SER A 23 -13.60 19.33 2.24
N LEU A 24 -12.57 18.52 2.55
CA LEU A 24 -12.52 17.12 2.12
C LEU A 24 -13.65 16.31 2.78
N LEU A 25 -13.85 16.46 4.09
CA LEU A 25 -14.88 15.74 4.83
C LEU A 25 -16.29 16.14 4.37
N GLU A 26 -16.51 17.44 4.11
CA GLU A 26 -17.77 17.93 3.54
C GLU A 26 -18.04 17.33 2.16
N PHE A 27 -17.05 17.36 1.27
CA PHE A 27 -17.14 16.75 -0.05
C PHE A 27 -17.43 15.24 0.03
N TYR A 28 -16.71 14.53 0.90
CA TYR A 28 -16.91 13.10 1.12
C TYR A 28 -18.33 12.77 1.61
N ALA A 29 -18.85 13.53 2.58
CA ALA A 29 -20.20 13.33 3.10
C ALA A 29 -21.30 13.57 2.05
N GLN A 30 -21.07 14.47 1.10
CA GLN A 30 -21.97 14.69 -0.04
C GLN A 30 -21.93 13.53 -1.04
N GLN A 31 -20.73 13.01 -1.34
CA GLN A 31 -20.53 11.96 -2.34
C GLN A 31 -20.92 10.56 -1.83
N TYR A 32 -20.71 10.29 -0.54
CA TYR A 32 -20.90 8.98 0.10
C TYR A 32 -21.90 9.07 1.28
N PRO A 33 -23.18 9.37 1.00
CA PRO A 33 -24.18 9.50 2.06
C PRO A 33 -24.34 8.17 2.81
N GLY A 34 -24.09 8.17 4.11
CA GLY A 34 -24.23 7.00 4.97
C GLY A 34 -22.93 6.22 5.22
N GLU A 35 -21.82 6.58 4.59
CA GLU A 35 -20.50 6.03 4.92
C GLU A 35 -19.75 6.99 5.86
N PRO A 36 -19.53 6.63 7.14
CA PRO A 36 -18.81 7.51 8.05
C PRO A 36 -17.31 7.56 7.72
N ALA A 37 -16.70 8.74 7.83
CA ALA A 37 -15.25 8.89 7.80
C ALA A 37 -14.65 8.54 9.17
N THR A 38 -13.68 7.63 9.21
CA THR A 38 -12.96 7.27 10.44
C THR A 38 -11.65 8.03 10.58
N ARG A 39 -10.91 8.17 9.47
CA ARG A 39 -9.61 8.83 9.46
C ARG A 39 -9.40 9.54 8.13
N THR A 40 -8.72 10.69 8.16
CA THR A 40 -8.23 11.36 6.96
C THR A 40 -6.72 11.41 6.92
N VAL A 41 -6.15 11.01 5.78
CA VAL A 41 -4.71 11.02 5.49
C VAL A 41 -4.47 12.00 4.35
N PHE A 42 -3.38 12.76 4.42
CA PHE A 42 -3.01 13.71 3.39
C PHE A 42 -1.57 13.50 2.96
N GLU A 43 -1.35 13.56 1.67
CA GLU A 43 -0.05 13.42 1.02
C GLU A 43 0.07 14.54 -0.02
N SER A 44 1.29 15.02 -0.25
CA SER A 44 1.56 15.82 -1.44
C SER A 44 2.37 15.03 -2.42
N VAL A 45 1.84 14.91 -3.64
CA VAL A 45 2.42 14.12 -4.71
C VAL A 45 2.86 15.04 -5.84
N PRO A 46 4.00 14.76 -6.50
CA PRO A 46 4.38 15.50 -7.70
C PRO A 46 3.33 15.29 -8.80
N VAL A 47 3.02 16.35 -9.55
CA VAL A 47 2.11 16.26 -10.69
C VAL A 47 2.77 15.45 -11.80
N VAL A 48 2.09 14.39 -12.28
CA VAL A 48 2.62 13.54 -13.36
C VAL A 48 2.73 14.36 -14.65
N GLY A 49 3.95 14.46 -15.20
CA GLY A 49 4.20 15.19 -16.45
C GLY A 49 4.18 16.73 -16.33
N GLY A 50 4.09 17.27 -15.11
CA GLY A 50 4.00 18.70 -14.84
C GLY A 50 5.10 19.24 -13.94
N ARG A 51 5.04 20.54 -13.66
CA ARG A 51 5.78 21.19 -12.57
C ARG A 51 4.79 21.47 -11.44
N GLY A 52 5.14 21.11 -10.21
CA GLY A 52 4.33 21.38 -9.03
C GLY A 52 4.02 20.12 -8.22
N ARG A 53 3.23 20.32 -7.17
CA ARG A 53 2.72 19.23 -6.34
C ARG A 53 1.22 19.39 -6.16
N GLU A 54 0.50 18.28 -6.19
CA GLU A 54 -0.91 18.20 -5.88
C GLU A 54 -1.10 17.74 -4.44
N VAL A 55 -2.21 18.17 -3.82
CA VAL A 55 -2.65 17.66 -2.52
C VAL A 55 -3.59 16.50 -2.76
N VAL A 56 -3.20 15.34 -2.25
CA VAL A 56 -4.04 14.15 -2.22
C VAL A 56 -4.60 14.00 -0.81
N GLY A 57 -5.91 14.12 -0.71
CA GLY A 57 -6.67 13.77 0.48
C GLY A 57 -7.14 12.33 0.39
N SER A 58 -7.22 11.64 1.51
CA SER A 58 -7.74 10.29 1.57
C SER A 58 -8.66 10.12 2.76
N VAL A 59 -9.82 9.50 2.55
CA VAL A 59 -10.78 9.18 3.61
C VAL A 59 -10.83 7.69 3.81
N GLU A 60 -10.58 7.24 5.04
CA GLU A 60 -10.63 5.84 5.45
C GLU A 60 -11.95 5.55 6.18
N THR A 61 -12.63 4.50 5.79
CA THR A 61 -13.87 4.03 6.42
C THR A 61 -13.59 3.28 7.73
N PRO A 62 -14.61 3.03 8.58
CA PRO A 62 -14.45 2.17 9.73
C PRO A 62 -13.94 0.79 9.29
N PRO A 63 -12.93 0.24 9.99
CA PRO A 63 -12.53 -1.12 9.76
C PRO A 63 -13.67 -2.09 10.04
N TYR A 64 -13.70 -3.19 9.29
CA TYR A 64 -14.63 -4.29 9.50
C TYR A 64 -13.90 -5.63 9.56
N ARG A 65 -14.54 -6.61 10.21
CA ARG A 65 -14.01 -7.98 10.33
C ARG A 65 -14.26 -8.77 9.04
N GLY A 66 -13.22 -9.39 8.52
CA GLY A 66 -13.29 -10.43 7.48
C GLY A 66 -13.27 -11.83 8.10
N HIS A 67 -12.71 -12.81 7.39
CA HIS A 67 -12.50 -14.15 7.91
C HIS A 67 -11.52 -14.20 9.09
N GLY A 68 -11.84 -14.97 10.14
CA GLY A 68 -10.91 -15.25 11.23
C GLY A 68 -10.42 -13.98 11.94
N ALA A 69 -9.10 -13.80 12.01
CA ALA A 69 -8.44 -12.62 12.58
C ALA A 69 -8.28 -11.47 11.58
N LEU A 70 -8.74 -11.61 10.34
CA LEU A 70 -8.59 -10.59 9.31
C LEU A 70 -9.49 -9.38 9.59
N CYS A 71 -8.89 -8.19 9.51
CA CYS A 71 -9.56 -6.91 9.51
C CYS A 71 -9.28 -6.20 8.19
N ARG A 72 -10.27 -5.49 7.67
CA ARG A 72 -10.22 -4.80 6.38
C ARG A 72 -10.70 -3.36 6.55
N THR A 73 -10.20 -2.48 5.69
CA THR A 73 -10.78 -1.15 5.50
C THR A 73 -10.58 -0.70 4.05
N GLN A 74 -11.31 0.33 3.63
CA GLN A 74 -11.11 1.01 2.36
C GLN A 74 -10.71 2.46 2.60
N ARG A 75 -9.94 2.98 1.66
CA ARG A 75 -9.50 4.37 1.62
C ARG A 75 -9.79 4.94 0.25
N THR A 76 -10.67 5.92 0.18
CA THR A 76 -10.97 6.64 -1.06
C THR A 76 -10.02 7.83 -1.17
N LYS A 77 -9.34 7.94 -2.30
CA LYS A 77 -8.38 8.99 -2.64
C LYS A 77 -9.07 10.09 -3.43
N PHE A 78 -8.75 11.32 -3.08
CA PHE A 78 -9.25 12.53 -3.71
C PHE A 78 -8.08 13.45 -4.02
N VAL A 79 -8.07 14.03 -5.21
CA VAL A 79 -7.09 15.05 -5.62
C VAL A 79 -7.79 16.41 -5.54
N LEU A 80 -7.12 17.39 -4.94
CA LEU A 80 -7.58 18.78 -4.94
C LEU A 80 -7.08 19.47 -6.22
N HIS A 81 -8.00 19.81 -7.11
CA HIS A 81 -7.69 20.56 -8.33
C HIS A 81 -8.06 22.03 -8.19
N GLY A 82 -7.25 22.90 -8.79
CA GLY A 82 -7.43 24.36 -8.74
C GLY A 82 -6.91 25.00 -7.45
N GLU A 83 -7.02 26.32 -7.35
CA GLU A 83 -6.51 27.10 -6.23
C GLU A 83 -7.58 28.08 -5.68
N GLY A 84 -7.44 28.45 -4.41
CA GLY A 84 -8.32 29.41 -3.74
C GLY A 84 -9.79 29.00 -3.81
N LYS A 85 -10.65 29.91 -4.30
CA LYS A 85 -12.11 29.70 -4.36
C LYS A 85 -12.55 28.70 -5.45
N GLN A 86 -11.67 28.34 -6.38
CA GLN A 86 -11.95 27.37 -7.44
C GLN A 86 -11.46 25.96 -7.09
N ALA A 87 -10.90 25.76 -5.89
CA ALA A 87 -10.41 24.47 -5.46
C ALA A 87 -11.57 23.46 -5.32
N ARG A 88 -11.47 22.33 -6.02
CA ARG A 88 -12.49 21.26 -6.01
C ARG A 88 -11.82 19.91 -5.81
N TRP A 89 -12.37 19.13 -4.89
CA TRP A 89 -12.00 17.72 -4.73
C TRP A 89 -12.58 16.90 -5.88
N GLN A 90 -11.78 15.97 -6.39
CA GLN A 90 -12.21 14.96 -7.36
C GLN A 90 -11.73 13.60 -6.90
N GLU A 91 -12.56 12.58 -7.05
CA GLU A 91 -12.19 11.21 -6.74
C GLU A 91 -11.13 10.71 -7.72
N ALA A 92 -10.04 10.17 -7.18
CA ALA A 92 -8.91 9.64 -7.94
C ALA A 92 -8.82 8.11 -7.89
N GLY A 93 -9.49 7.49 -6.92
CA GLY A 93 -9.61 6.03 -6.84
C GLY A 93 -9.82 5.53 -5.42
N MET A 94 -9.84 4.21 -5.28
CA MET A 94 -10.06 3.52 -4.02
C MET A 94 -8.96 2.49 -3.78
N GLU A 95 -8.46 2.46 -2.55
CA GLU A 95 -7.47 1.51 -2.09
C GLU A 95 -8.04 0.67 -0.97
N TYR A 96 -7.68 -0.60 -0.96
CA TYR A 96 -8.13 -1.53 0.07
C TYR A 96 -6.95 -1.95 0.93
N TYR A 97 -7.21 -2.12 2.22
CA TYR A 97 -6.19 -2.47 3.18
C TYR A 97 -6.66 -3.58 4.10
N ALA A 98 -5.70 -4.32 4.67
CA ALA A 98 -5.96 -5.39 5.61
C ALA A 98 -4.84 -5.55 6.66
N TRP A 99 -5.19 -6.12 7.80
CA TRP A 99 -4.26 -6.54 8.85
C TRP A 99 -4.88 -7.66 9.67
N LEU A 100 -4.10 -8.25 10.58
CA LEU A 100 -4.58 -9.26 11.51
C LEU A 100 -4.79 -8.63 12.89
N ASP A 101 -6.02 -8.72 13.41
CA ASP A 101 -6.37 -8.36 14.78
C ASP A 101 -7.47 -9.31 15.30
N ARG A 102 -7.20 -9.97 16.42
CA ARG A 102 -8.15 -10.88 17.11
C ARG A 102 -9.18 -10.12 17.94
N GLY A 103 -9.03 -8.81 18.12
CA GLY A 103 -9.92 -7.94 18.88
C GLY A 103 -11.08 -7.37 18.07
N THR A 104 -11.24 -6.05 18.08
CA THR A 104 -12.39 -5.36 17.48
C THR A 104 -12.10 -4.70 16.13
N CYS A 105 -11.00 -5.06 15.46
CA CYS A 105 -10.53 -4.40 14.24
C CYS A 105 -10.30 -2.91 14.45
N ARG A 106 -9.46 -2.56 15.43
CA ARG A 106 -9.07 -1.15 15.61
C ARG A 106 -8.21 -0.68 14.44
N ALA A 107 -8.39 0.57 14.04
CA ALA A 107 -7.56 1.19 13.00
C ALA A 107 -6.08 1.15 13.43
N VAL A 108 -5.20 0.84 12.48
CA VAL A 108 -3.75 0.72 12.69
C VAL A 108 -3.00 1.77 11.90
N ALA A 109 -1.78 2.10 12.34
CA ALA A 109 -0.95 3.11 11.67
C ALA A 109 -0.53 2.67 10.26
N GLU A 110 -0.11 1.41 10.12
CA GLU A 110 0.45 0.82 8.90
C GLU A 110 -0.33 -0.44 8.50
N PRO A 111 -1.53 -0.30 7.93
CA PRO A 111 -2.26 -1.45 7.40
C PRO A 111 -1.63 -1.90 6.07
N VAL A 112 -1.76 -3.19 5.73
CA VAL A 112 -1.18 -3.76 4.51
C VAL A 112 -2.09 -3.46 3.33
N ARG A 113 -1.57 -2.81 2.28
CA ARG A 113 -2.34 -2.51 1.07
C ARG A 113 -2.63 -3.77 0.27
N MET A 114 -3.78 -3.85 -0.38
CA MET A 114 -4.10 -4.88 -1.36
C MET A 114 -4.02 -4.27 -2.76
N LEU A 115 -3.07 -4.73 -3.57
CA LEU A 115 -2.92 -4.27 -4.96
C LEU A 115 -3.96 -4.89 -5.87
N GLN A 116 -4.42 -6.08 -5.52
CA GLN A 116 -5.49 -6.81 -6.19
C GLN A 116 -6.47 -7.36 -5.15
N ARG A 117 -7.66 -7.76 -5.60
CA ARG A 117 -8.65 -8.38 -4.71
C ARG A 117 -8.16 -9.78 -4.30
N VAL A 118 -7.99 -10.00 -3.00
CA VAL A 118 -7.59 -11.29 -2.43
C VAL A 118 -8.74 -11.86 -1.58
N PRO A 119 -9.11 -13.15 -1.75
CA PRO A 119 -10.06 -13.82 -0.86
C PRO A 119 -9.58 -13.84 0.59
N ASP A 120 -10.49 -13.67 1.54
CA ASP A 120 -10.13 -13.50 2.95
C ASP A 120 -9.31 -14.66 3.54
N VAL A 121 -9.65 -15.91 3.20
CA VAL A 121 -8.92 -17.10 3.68
C VAL A 121 -7.47 -17.09 3.20
N GLU A 122 -7.26 -16.74 1.93
CA GLU A 122 -5.91 -16.65 1.36
C GLU A 122 -5.14 -15.49 1.96
N LEU A 123 -5.80 -14.33 2.10
CA LEU A 123 -5.22 -13.12 2.68
C LEU A 123 -4.79 -13.33 4.14
N GLU A 124 -5.65 -13.92 4.97
CA GLU A 124 -5.30 -14.26 6.35
C GLU A 124 -4.08 -15.19 6.41
N GLY A 125 -4.07 -16.23 5.56
CA GLY A 125 -2.95 -17.17 5.47
C GLY A 125 -1.63 -16.49 5.10
N VAL A 126 -1.59 -15.67 4.05
CA VAL A 126 -0.34 -15.02 3.64
C VAL A 126 0.14 -13.98 4.65
N LEU A 127 -0.78 -13.24 5.30
CA LEU A 127 -0.44 -12.27 6.34
C LEU A 127 0.12 -12.94 7.59
N LEU A 128 -0.39 -14.11 7.97
CA LEU A 128 0.07 -14.85 9.14
C LEU A 128 1.54 -15.29 9.01
N TYR A 129 1.96 -15.69 7.80
CA TYR A 129 3.30 -16.22 7.55
C TYR A 129 4.31 -15.20 7.00
N GLN A 130 4.00 -13.90 7.05
CA GLN A 130 4.82 -12.87 6.41
C GLN A 130 6.31 -12.88 6.83
N LYS A 131 6.60 -13.05 8.13
CA LYS A 131 7.97 -12.99 8.67
C LYS A 131 8.79 -14.22 8.24
N PRO A 132 8.32 -15.47 8.46
CA PRO A 132 9.00 -16.64 7.92
C PRO A 132 9.17 -16.63 6.40
N LEU A 133 8.21 -16.06 5.66
CA LEU A 133 8.31 -15.94 4.20
C LEU A 133 9.42 -14.97 3.77
N LEU A 134 9.52 -13.81 4.44
CA LEU A 134 10.61 -12.87 4.18
C LEU A 134 11.99 -13.48 4.47
N GLU A 135 12.15 -14.16 5.60
CA GLU A 135 13.43 -14.79 5.96
C GLU A 135 13.87 -15.83 4.93
N ARG A 136 12.95 -16.67 4.46
CA ARG A 136 13.22 -17.62 3.36
C ARG A 136 13.52 -16.90 2.04
N ALA A 137 12.83 -15.80 1.76
CA ALA A 137 13.05 -15.00 0.56
C ALA A 137 14.44 -14.36 0.52
N ARG A 138 15.09 -14.07 1.66
CA ARG A 138 16.46 -13.51 1.67
C ARG A 138 17.47 -14.39 0.95
N LEU A 139 17.29 -15.71 0.98
CA LEU A 139 18.12 -16.66 0.22
C LEU A 139 17.86 -16.53 -1.29
N LEU A 140 16.59 -16.42 -1.70
CA LEU A 140 16.22 -16.18 -3.10
C LEU A 140 16.77 -14.83 -3.60
N MET A 141 16.76 -13.81 -2.75
CA MET A 141 17.36 -12.50 -3.07
C MET A 141 18.86 -12.60 -3.30
N ALA A 142 19.58 -13.42 -2.53
CA ALA A 142 21.01 -13.62 -2.73
C ALA A 142 21.34 -14.24 -4.10
N GLY A 143 20.45 -15.10 -4.62
CA GLY A 143 20.57 -15.71 -5.95
C GLY A 143 20.06 -14.84 -7.11
N ASN A 144 19.44 -13.69 -6.84
CA ASN A 144 18.92 -12.78 -7.86
C ASN A 144 19.74 -11.48 -7.86
N THR A 145 20.49 -11.21 -8.92
CA THR A 145 21.41 -10.06 -9.00
C THR A 145 20.74 -8.70 -8.79
N ALA A 146 19.48 -8.54 -9.20
CA ALA A 146 18.72 -7.30 -8.98
C ALA A 146 18.29 -7.13 -7.51
N CYS A 147 18.08 -8.23 -6.79
CA CYS A 147 17.64 -8.22 -5.39
C CYS A 147 18.79 -8.38 -4.38
N ALA A 148 19.93 -8.94 -4.79
CA ALA A 148 21.03 -9.28 -3.91
C ALA A 148 21.56 -8.10 -3.08
N PRO A 149 21.64 -6.85 -3.59
CA PRO A 149 22.04 -5.69 -2.79
C PRO A 149 21.06 -5.34 -1.67
N LEU A 150 19.79 -5.70 -1.83
CA LEU A 150 18.72 -5.34 -0.88
C LEU A 150 18.56 -6.38 0.24
N ARG A 151 19.14 -7.58 0.10
CA ARG A 151 18.86 -8.75 0.96
C ARG A 151 19.11 -8.55 2.45
N ALA A 152 19.94 -7.58 2.83
CA ALA A 152 20.31 -7.29 4.21
C ALA A 152 19.53 -6.11 4.82
N LEU A 153 18.68 -5.44 4.02
CA LEU A 153 17.90 -4.32 4.51
C LEU A 153 16.82 -4.77 5.49
N LYS A 154 16.34 -3.80 6.28
CA LYS A 154 15.17 -3.98 7.13
C LYS A 154 13.94 -3.76 6.28
N PHE A 155 12.97 -4.65 6.40
CA PHE A 155 11.76 -4.66 5.58
C PHE A 155 10.53 -4.69 6.47
N THR A 156 9.49 -3.97 6.05
CA THR A 156 8.13 -4.07 6.57
C THR A 156 7.19 -4.49 5.45
N LEU A 157 6.15 -5.24 5.78
CA LEU A 157 5.15 -5.63 4.80
C LEU A 157 4.30 -4.42 4.41
N ALA A 158 4.33 -4.05 3.14
CA ALA A 158 3.63 -2.88 2.62
C ALA A 158 2.37 -3.25 1.84
N ALA A 159 2.41 -4.35 1.08
CA ALA A 159 1.27 -4.78 0.29
C ALA A 159 1.17 -6.29 0.07
N VAL A 160 -0.01 -6.75 -0.33
CA VAL A 160 -0.27 -8.06 -0.92
C VAL A 160 -0.67 -7.85 -2.38
N ASP A 161 -0.09 -8.67 -3.26
CA ASP A 161 -0.31 -8.63 -4.70
C ASP A 161 -0.77 -10.00 -5.22
N VAL A 162 -1.37 -10.01 -6.41
CA VAL A 162 -1.71 -11.21 -7.16
C VAL A 162 -1.30 -10.99 -8.61
N GLY A 163 -0.49 -11.89 -9.16
CA GLY A 163 -0.07 -11.78 -10.55
C GLY A 163 1.02 -12.76 -10.90
N ALA A 164 1.68 -12.53 -12.03
CA ALA A 164 2.73 -13.40 -12.53
C ALA A 164 4.13 -12.80 -12.26
N ALA A 165 5.06 -13.65 -11.82
CA ALA A 165 6.45 -13.24 -11.58
C ALA A 165 7.23 -12.91 -12.87
N ALA A 166 6.75 -13.40 -14.01
CA ALA A 166 7.33 -13.18 -15.34
C ALA A 166 6.21 -13.30 -16.40
N PRO A 167 6.41 -12.77 -17.61
CA PRO A 167 5.45 -12.96 -18.70
C PRO A 167 5.12 -14.45 -18.90
N ARG A 168 3.83 -14.78 -18.99
CA ARG A 168 3.29 -16.15 -19.16
C ARG A 168 3.51 -17.11 -17.99
N ALA A 169 4.03 -16.66 -16.85
CA ALA A 169 4.02 -17.47 -15.64
C ALA A 169 2.61 -17.53 -15.04
N GLU A 170 2.35 -18.57 -14.24
CA GLU A 170 1.11 -18.69 -13.47
C GLU A 170 0.93 -17.51 -12.51
N GLU A 171 -0.32 -17.10 -12.33
CA GLU A 171 -0.67 -16.12 -11.30
C GLU A 171 -0.49 -16.72 -9.90
N ARG A 172 0.13 -15.93 -9.02
CA ARG A 172 0.48 -16.30 -7.66
C ARG A 172 0.26 -15.11 -6.74
N TYR A 173 -0.02 -15.41 -5.49
CA TYR A 173 0.03 -14.41 -4.42
C TYR A 173 1.47 -13.92 -4.23
N ALA A 174 1.62 -12.66 -3.88
CA ALA A 174 2.91 -12.12 -3.48
C ALA A 174 2.79 -11.21 -2.26
N LEU A 175 3.84 -11.20 -1.45
CA LEU A 175 4.03 -10.22 -0.39
C LEU A 175 5.00 -9.16 -0.89
N VAL A 176 4.61 -7.89 -0.81
CA VAL A 176 5.46 -6.77 -1.19
C VAL A 176 5.97 -6.09 0.06
N PHE A 177 7.28 -6.14 0.23
CA PHE A 177 7.99 -5.55 1.34
C PHE A 177 8.64 -4.24 0.92
N LYS A 178 8.56 -3.23 1.79
CA LYS A 178 9.24 -1.95 1.66
C LYS A 178 10.41 -1.90 2.62
N SER A 179 11.57 -1.49 2.15
CA SER A 179 12.75 -1.34 2.99
C SER A 179 12.79 -0.01 3.72
N ASP A 180 13.63 0.07 4.74
CA ASP A 180 14.01 1.32 5.41
C ASP A 180 14.74 2.33 4.50
N ARG A 181 15.09 1.93 3.26
CA ARG A 181 15.69 2.78 2.22
C ARG A 181 14.77 2.99 1.03
N ASP A 182 13.46 2.83 1.23
CA ASP A 182 12.43 3.03 0.20
C ASP A 182 12.65 2.16 -1.06
N SER A 183 13.22 0.97 -0.87
CA SER A 183 13.37 -0.04 -1.92
C SER A 183 12.36 -1.15 -1.73
N TYR A 184 11.92 -1.79 -2.82
CA TYR A 184 10.86 -2.78 -2.77
C TYR A 184 11.35 -4.18 -3.10
N THR A 185 10.76 -5.18 -2.44
CA THR A 185 10.95 -6.59 -2.77
C THR A 185 9.59 -7.27 -2.77
N ARG A 186 9.23 -7.85 -3.92
CA ARG A 186 8.03 -8.65 -4.10
C ARG A 186 8.41 -10.12 -4.04
N VAL A 187 7.88 -10.82 -3.03
CA VAL A 187 8.10 -12.24 -2.77
C VAL A 187 6.90 -13.01 -3.30
N TRP A 188 7.08 -13.71 -4.41
CA TRP A 188 6.07 -14.55 -5.04
C TRP A 188 5.95 -15.88 -4.30
N LEU A 189 4.72 -16.28 -4.00
CA LEU A 189 4.43 -17.42 -3.15
C LEU A 189 4.05 -18.64 -3.99
N ARG A 190 4.45 -19.82 -3.53
CA ARG A 190 3.88 -21.09 -3.97
C ARG A 190 3.03 -21.64 -2.84
N LYS A 191 1.79 -22.02 -3.17
CA LYS A 191 0.88 -22.67 -2.22
C LYS A 191 1.09 -24.19 -2.26
N SER A 192 1.13 -24.81 -1.09
CA SER A 192 1.15 -26.27 -0.91
C SER A 192 0.16 -26.64 0.20
N GLY A 193 -1.01 -27.14 -0.18
CA GLY A 193 -2.13 -27.31 0.76
C GLY A 193 -2.54 -25.99 1.40
N ALA A 194 -2.48 -25.90 2.73
CA ALA A 194 -2.77 -24.68 3.49
C ALA A 194 -1.53 -23.81 3.77
N GLN A 195 -0.35 -24.22 3.29
CA GLN A 195 0.92 -23.53 3.55
C GLN A 195 1.39 -22.72 2.34
N TYR A 196 2.20 -21.70 2.63
CA TYR A 196 2.87 -20.88 1.64
C TYR A 196 4.38 -20.94 1.82
N ASP A 197 5.08 -21.04 0.70
CA ASP A 197 6.53 -20.94 0.62
C ASP A 197 6.95 -19.82 -0.33
N ALA A 198 8.08 -19.19 -0.02
CA ALA A 198 8.72 -18.23 -0.92
C ALA A 198 9.26 -18.99 -2.14
N TRP A 199 8.82 -18.61 -3.33
CA TRP A 199 9.16 -19.29 -4.58
C TRP A 199 10.08 -18.48 -5.48
N ASN A 200 9.79 -17.18 -5.62
CA ASN A 200 10.57 -16.28 -6.46
C ASN A 200 10.56 -14.87 -5.87
N VAL A 201 11.50 -14.03 -6.29
CA VAL A 201 11.60 -12.62 -5.87
C VAL A 201 11.79 -11.71 -7.07
N THR A 202 11.14 -10.55 -7.03
CA THR A 202 11.41 -9.42 -7.92
C THR A 202 11.63 -8.16 -7.09
N CYS A 203 12.53 -7.29 -7.50
CA CYS A 203 12.87 -6.06 -6.76
C CYS A 203 12.66 -4.84 -7.66
N PRO A 204 11.40 -4.36 -7.78
CA PRO A 204 11.09 -3.21 -8.62
C PRO A 204 11.58 -1.91 -7.96
N PRO A 205 11.86 -0.86 -8.76
CA PRO A 205 12.27 0.44 -8.23
C PRO A 205 11.13 1.18 -7.53
N VAL A 206 9.87 0.89 -7.89
CA VAL A 206 8.65 1.49 -7.34
C VAL A 206 7.53 0.45 -7.26
N LEU A 207 6.49 0.74 -6.47
CA LEU A 207 5.36 -0.16 -6.22
C LEU A 207 4.13 0.22 -7.03
#